data_AF-A0A356T2D4-F1
#
_entry.id   AF-A0A356T2D4-F1
#
_cell.length_a   1.000
_cell.length_b   1.000
_cell.length_c   1.000
_cell.angle_alpha   90.00
_cell.angle_beta   90.00
_cell.angle_gamma   90.00
#
_symmetry.space_group_name_H-M   'P 1'
#
loop_
_entity.id
_entity.type
_entity.pdbx_description
1 polymer ?
#
loop_
_entity_poly.entity_id
_entity_poly.type
_entity_poly.pdbx_seq_one_letter_code
_entity_poly.pdbx_strand_id
1 'polypeptide(L)'
;MKIASPMKLASGLGTGLAFGFLLQKGRAAKRVEIVDALRFDQWRVAKIMGTASVVGGLGTYALGRAGRVEPKIKPLALGVVTGGALFGAGLAALGYCPGTTVTAAGEG
;
A
#
# COMPACT_ATOMS: atom_id res chain seq x y z
N MET A 1 19.78 -16.39 -3.06
CA MET A 1 18.50 -16.52 -2.31
C MET A 1 18.84 -16.75 -0.83
N LYS A 2 18.94 -15.67 -0.03
CA LYS A 2 19.29 -15.79 1.40
C LYS A 2 18.02 -16.18 2.16
N ILE A 3 17.98 -17.41 2.67
CA ILE A 3 16.90 -17.92 3.53
C ILE A 3 16.74 -16.91 4.68
N ALA A 4 15.58 -16.24 4.74
CA ALA A 4 15.30 -15.30 5.82
C ALA A 4 15.20 -16.10 7.13
N SER A 5 15.96 -15.69 8.14
CA SER A 5 15.89 -16.28 9.48
C SER A 5 14.44 -16.28 10.00
N PRO A 6 14.01 -17.27 10.82
CA PRO A 6 12.62 -17.38 11.28
C PRO A 6 12.12 -16.11 11.96
N MET A 7 13.01 -15.39 12.63
CA MET A 7 12.72 -14.11 13.29
C MET A 7 12.41 -12.97 12.30
N LYS A 8 12.98 -12.98 11.08
CA LYS A 8 12.63 -12.02 10.02
C LYS A 8 11.23 -12.28 9.47
N LEU A 9 10.88 -13.55 9.25
CA LEU A 9 9.55 -13.95 8.79
C LEU A 9 8.48 -13.60 9.85
N ALA A 10 8.76 -13.87 11.13
CA ALA A 10 7.88 -13.51 12.23
C ALA A 10 7.66 -11.99 12.32
N SER A 11 8.73 -11.19 12.19
CA SER A 11 8.62 -9.73 12.19
C SER A 11 7.79 -9.20 11.00
N GLY A 12 7.97 -9.79 9.81
CA GLY A 12 7.20 -9.43 8.61
C GLY A 12 5.71 -9.76 8.76
N LEU A 13 5.41 -10.95 9.30
CA LEU A 13 4.04 -11.37 9.59
C LEU A 13 3.37 -10.44 10.61
N GLY A 14 4.06 -10.08 11.69
CA GLY A 14 3.55 -9.16 12.71
C GLY A 14 3.23 -7.78 12.14
N THR A 15 4.13 -7.20 11.33
CA THR A 15 3.86 -5.92 10.66
C THR A 15 2.73 -6.01 9.64
N GLY A 16 2.61 -7.14 8.92
CA GLY A 16 1.52 -7.38 7.98
C GLY A 16 0.15 -7.45 8.67
N LEU A 17 0.08 -8.12 9.82
CA LEU A 17 -1.15 -8.24 10.61
C LEU A 17 -1.59 -6.89 11.17
N ALA A 18 -0.65 -6.13 11.74
CA ALA A 18 -0.91 -4.77 12.21
C ALA A 18 -1.39 -3.86 11.06
N PHE A 19 -0.74 -3.93 9.90
CA PHE A 19 -1.14 -3.16 8.72
C PHE A 19 -2.55 -3.52 8.23
N GLY A 20 -2.87 -4.82 8.15
CA GLY A 20 -4.21 -5.28 7.79
C GLY A 20 -5.29 -4.78 8.75
N PHE A 21 -5.04 -4.86 10.07
CA PHE A 21 -5.96 -4.33 11.09
C PHE A 21 -6.18 -2.81 10.97
N LEU A 22 -5.12 -2.05 10.69
CA LEU A 22 -5.21 -0.60 10.47
C LEU A 22 -6.05 -0.27 9.22
N LEU A 23 -5.90 -1.03 8.13
CA LEU A 23 -6.71 -0.87 6.92
C LEU A 23 -8.19 -1.17 7.16
N GLN A 24 -8.49 -2.22 7.93
CA GLN A 24 -9.87 -2.58 8.28
C GLN A 24 -10.54 -1.49 9.12
N LYS A 25 -9.83 -0.94 10.10
CA LYS A 25 -10.30 0.19 10.94
C LYS A 25 -10.48 1.48 10.13
N GLY A 26 -9.67 1.68 9.09
CA GLY A 26 -9.74 2.84 8.20
C GLY A 26 -10.92 2.82 7.21
N ARG A 27 -11.71 1.73 7.14
CA ARG A 27 -12.79 1.51 6.15
C ARG A 27 -12.38 1.67 4.68
N ALA A 28 -11.08 1.81 4.40
CA ALA A 28 -10.54 1.92 3.05
C ALA A 28 -10.67 0.61 2.25
N ALA A 29 -11.04 -0.50 2.91
CA ALA A 29 -11.24 -1.81 2.29
C ALA A 29 -12.61 -2.01 1.61
N LYS A 30 -13.54 -1.06 1.72
CA LYS A 30 -14.86 -1.18 1.08
C LYS A 30 -14.83 -0.71 -0.37
N ARG A 31 -15.34 -1.55 -1.30
CA ARG A 31 -15.53 -1.22 -2.72
C ARG A 31 -16.19 0.14 -2.94
N VAL A 32 -17.23 0.44 -2.16
CA VAL A 32 -18.03 1.66 -2.30
C VAL A 32 -17.16 2.91 -2.09
N GLU A 33 -16.30 2.92 -1.08
CA GLU A 33 -15.44 4.08 -0.77
C GLU A 33 -14.37 4.31 -1.85
N ILE A 34 -13.89 3.26 -2.53
CA ILE A 34 -12.92 3.37 -3.63
C ILE A 34 -13.60 3.86 -4.90
N VAL A 35 -14.79 3.36 -5.20
CA VAL A 35 -15.59 3.82 -6.35
C VAL A 35 -16.03 5.27 -6.15
N ASP A 36 -16.44 5.66 -4.95
CA ASP A 36 -16.80 7.04 -4.61
C ASP A 36 -15.57 7.97 -4.64
N ALA A 37 -14.38 7.47 -4.32
CA ALA A 37 -13.14 8.21 -4.52
C ALA A 37 -12.81 8.39 -6.01
N LEU A 38 -13.07 7.37 -6.85
CA LEU A 38 -12.89 7.45 -8.31
C LEU A 38 -13.91 8.39 -8.98
N ARG A 39 -15.10 8.51 -8.38
CA ARG A 39 -16.19 9.39 -8.81
C ARG A 39 -16.08 10.81 -8.24
N PHE A 40 -15.00 11.11 -7.49
CA PHE A 40 -14.75 12.37 -6.79
C PHE A 40 -15.83 12.78 -5.76
N ASP A 41 -16.66 11.85 -5.32
CA ASP A 41 -17.72 12.08 -4.34
C ASP A 41 -17.16 12.07 -2.91
N GLN A 42 -16.25 11.12 -2.61
CA GLN A 42 -15.63 10.97 -1.29
C GLN A 42 -14.10 11.03 -1.34
N TRP A 43 -13.53 12.12 -0.82
CA TRP A 43 -12.08 12.35 -0.73
C TRP A 43 -11.39 11.59 0.43
N ARG A 44 -12.08 10.64 1.05
CA ARG A 44 -11.63 9.98 2.29
C ARG A 44 -10.42 9.08 2.02
N VAL A 45 -10.48 8.25 0.98
CA VAL A 45 -9.39 7.36 0.56
C VAL A 45 -8.18 8.16 0.09
N ALA A 46 -8.40 9.21 -0.72
CA ALA A 46 -7.32 10.08 -1.21
C ALA A 46 -6.54 10.73 -0.05
N LYS A 47 -7.23 11.22 0.98
CA LYS A 47 -6.59 11.80 2.17
C LYS A 47 -5.81 10.76 2.97
N ILE A 48 -6.36 9.57 3.21
CA ILE A 48 -5.68 8.51 3.96
C ILE A 48 -4.41 8.04 3.24
N MET A 49 -4.50 7.79 1.94
CA MET A 49 -3.34 7.34 1.16
C MET A 49 -2.28 8.44 1.05
N GLY A 50 -2.71 9.69 0.83
CA GLY A 50 -1.80 10.84 0.79
C GLY A 50 -1.05 11.04 2.12
N THR A 51 -1.74 11.04 3.26
CA THR A 51 -1.08 11.18 4.56
C THR A 51 -0.19 9.98 4.88
N ALA A 52 -0.60 8.75 4.55
CA ALA A 52 0.23 7.57 4.71
C ALA A 52 1.51 7.64 3.88
N SER A 53 1.43 8.09 2.62
CA SER A 53 2.61 8.28 1.76
C SER A 53 3.56 9.36 2.29
N VAL A 54 3.02 10.48 2.76
CA VAL A 54 3.84 11.57 3.34
C VAL A 54 4.54 11.10 4.62
N VAL A 55 3.79 10.51 5.56
CA VAL A 55 4.33 10.02 6.83
C VAL A 55 5.34 8.89 6.60
N GLY A 56 5.06 7.96 5.67
CA GLY A 56 5.98 6.90 5.29
C GLY A 56 7.26 7.44 4.63
N GLY A 57 7.14 8.46 3.79
CA GLY A 57 8.28 9.16 3.18
C GLY A 57 9.16 9.86 4.22
N LEU A 58 8.56 10.65 5.12
CA LEU A 58 9.31 11.29 6.21
C LEU A 58 9.96 10.25 7.14
N GLY A 59 9.24 9.19 7.50
CA GLY A 59 9.76 8.13 8.37
C GLY A 59 10.93 7.38 7.74
N THR A 60 10.84 7.05 6.46
CA THR A 60 11.94 6.38 5.74
C THR A 60 13.14 7.30 5.54
N TYR A 61 12.93 8.60 5.30
CA TYR A 61 13.99 9.59 5.21
C TYR A 61 14.73 9.76 6.55
N ALA A 62 14.00 9.85 7.67
CA ALA A 62 14.58 9.92 9.01
C ALA A 62 15.41 8.66 9.35
N LEU A 63 14.89 7.46 9.03
CA LEU A 63 15.63 6.21 9.22
C LEU A 63 16.84 6.08 8.28
N GLY A 64 16.76 6.65 7.08
CA GLY A 64 17.88 6.73 6.15
C GLY A 64 19.02 7.59 6.69
N ARG A 65 18.70 8.74 7.31
CA ARG A 65 19.70 9.60 7.95
C ARG A 65 20.36 8.95 9.18
N ALA A 66 19.67 8.01 9.84
CA ALA A 66 20.19 7.20 10.93
C ALA A 66 21.01 5.96 10.47
N GLY A 67 21.23 5.78 9.15
CA GLY A 67 22.02 4.68 8.60
C GLY A 67 21.39 3.29 8.74
N ARG A 68 20.09 3.21 9.08
CA ARG A 68 19.36 1.95 9.32
C ARG A 68 18.64 1.43 8.07
N VAL A 69 18.45 2.27 7.05
CA VAL A 69 17.72 1.94 5.81
C VAL A 69 18.45 2.53 4.61
N GLU A 70 18.74 1.69 3.61
CA GLU A 70 19.30 2.15 2.34
C GLU A 70 18.16 2.34 1.33
N PRO A 71 17.83 3.58 0.93
CA PRO A 71 16.73 3.84 0.01
C PRO A 71 17.09 3.32 -1.38
N LYS A 72 16.55 2.15 -1.74
CA LYS A 72 16.65 1.61 -3.11
C LYS A 72 15.58 2.23 -4.01
N ILE A 73 15.92 3.36 -4.62
CA ILE A 73 15.09 3.98 -5.66
C ILE A 73 15.18 3.12 -6.92
N LYS A 74 14.02 2.67 -7.43
CA LYS A 74 13.96 1.91 -8.68
C LYS A 74 14.08 2.88 -9.87
N PRO A 75 14.94 2.58 -10.86
CA PRO A 75 15.07 3.42 -12.04
C PRO A 75 13.78 3.39 -12.86
N LEU A 76 13.49 4.50 -13.53
CA LEU A 76 12.36 4.60 -14.44
C LEU A 76 12.64 3.72 -15.67
N ALA A 77 11.92 2.60 -15.78
CA ALA A 77 11.98 1.70 -16.92
C ALA A 77 10.67 1.78 -17.72
N LEU A 78 10.71 1.49 -19.01
CA LEU A 78 9.51 1.42 -19.86
C LEU A 78 8.45 0.46 -19.30
N GLY A 79 8.88 -0.63 -18.65
CA GLY A 79 7.99 -1.56 -17.96
C GLY A 79 7.22 -0.97 -16.78
N VAL A 80 7.74 0.09 -16.15
CA VAL A 80 7.02 0.80 -15.07
C VAL A 80 5.85 1.60 -15.64
N VAL A 81 6.03 2.19 -16.82
CA VAL A 81 4.98 2.97 -17.49
C VAL A 81 3.85 2.05 -17.97
N THR A 82 4.19 0.97 -18.67
CA THR A 82 3.20 0.00 -19.16
C THR A 82 2.53 -0.76 -18.01
N GLY A 83 3.30 -1.17 -17.01
CA GLY A 83 2.77 -1.80 -15.80
C GLY A 83 1.87 -0.87 -14.99
N GLY A 84 2.25 0.41 -14.85
CA GLY A 84 1.43 1.42 -14.18
C GLY A 84 0.12 1.70 -14.90
N ALA A 85 0.14 1.77 -16.23
CA ALA A 85 -1.07 1.91 -17.04
C ALA A 85 -2.01 0.71 -16.89
N LEU A 86 -1.48 -0.51 -16.99
CA LEU A 86 -2.28 -1.73 -16.85
C LEU A 86 -2.83 -1.89 -15.43
N PHE A 87 -2.03 -1.55 -14.43
CA PHE A 87 -2.45 -1.53 -13.02
C PHE A 87 -3.55 -0.51 -12.75
N GLY A 88 -3.43 0.71 -13.30
CA GLY A 88 -4.45 1.75 -13.20
C GLY A 88 -5.77 1.34 -13.86
N ALA A 89 -5.70 0.75 -15.06
CA ALA A 89 -6.87 0.22 -15.76
C ALA A 89 -7.58 -0.88 -14.95
N GLY A 90 -6.80 -1.78 -14.32
CA GLY A 90 -7.32 -2.80 -13.42
C GLY A 90 -8.02 -2.19 -12.19
N LEU A 91 -7.42 -1.21 -11.54
CA LEU A 91 -8.03 -0.52 -10.40
C LEU A 91 -9.35 0.16 -10.77
N ALA A 92 -9.41 0.81 -11.93
CA ALA A 92 -10.62 1.44 -12.44
C ALA A 92 -11.75 0.44 -12.74
N ALA A 93 -11.41 -0.72 -13.31
CA ALA A 93 -12.39 -1.76 -13.63
C ALA A 93 -12.88 -2.53 -12.40
N LEU A 94 -11.98 -2.88 -11.48
CA LEU A 94 -12.30 -3.70 -10.31
C LEU A 94 -12.81 -2.88 -9.12
N GLY A 95 -12.56 -1.58 -9.05
CA GLY A 95 -12.95 -0.73 -7.91
C GLY A 95 -12.27 -1.12 -6.61
N TYR A 96 -11.11 -1.77 -6.69
CA TYR A 96 -10.28 -2.17 -5.55
C TYR A 96 -8.81 -1.91 -5.85
N CYS A 97 -8.08 -1.44 -4.84
CA CYS A 97 -6.62 -1.35 -4.89
C CYS A 97 -5.99 -2.67 -4.37
N PRO A 98 -4.75 -3.00 -4.73
CA PRO A 98 -4.15 -4.32 -4.45
C PRO A 98 -4.00 -4.61 -2.96
N GLY A 99 -3.91 -3.59 -2.10
CA GLY A 99 -3.90 -3.78 -0.65
C GLY A 99 -5.30 -4.13 -0.12
N THR A 100 -6.33 -3.50 -0.68
CA THR A 100 -7.72 -3.69 -0.26
C THR A 100 -8.33 -4.98 -0.77
N THR A 101 -7.89 -5.51 -1.93
CA THR A 101 -8.34 -6.83 -2.41
C THR A 101 -7.96 -7.94 -1.43
N VAL A 102 -6.75 -7.87 -0.84
CA VAL A 102 -6.28 -8.85 0.14
C VAL A 102 -7.04 -8.72 1.46
N THR A 103 -7.32 -7.49 1.92
CA THR A 103 -8.15 -7.27 3.12
C THR A 103 -9.59 -7.74 2.90
N ALA A 104 -10.20 -7.40 1.75
CA ALA A 104 -11.56 -7.80 1.41
C ALA A 104 -11.70 -9.33 1.30
N ALA A 105 -10.66 -10.04 0.82
CA ALA A 105 -10.64 -11.50 0.82
C ALA A 105 -10.62 -12.10 2.24
N GLY A 106 -10.12 -11.36 3.24
CA GLY A 106 -10.10 -11.76 4.65
C GLY A 106 -11.31 -11.29 5.46
N GLU A 107 -12.21 -10.49 4.89
CA GLU A 107 -13.46 -10.02 5.55
C GLU A 107 -14.64 -11.00 5.40
N GLY A 108 -14.40 -12.23 4.90
CA GLY A 108 -15.39 -13.29 4.73
C GLY A 108 -15.98 -13.80 6.04
#